data_AF-T0KRB9-F1
#
_entry.id   AF-T0KRB9-F1
#
_cell.length_a   1.000
_cell.length_b   1.000
_cell.length_c   1.000
_cell.angle_alpha   90.00
_cell.angle_beta   90.00
_cell.angle_gamma   90.00
#
_symmetry.space_group_name_H-M   'P 1'
#
loop_
_entity.id
_entity.type
_entity.pdbx_description
1 polymer ?
#
loop_
_entity_poly.entity_id
_entity_poly.type
_entity_poly.pdbx_seq_one_letter_code
_entity_poly.pdbx_strand_id
1 'polypeptide(L)'
;MGFVSIKCRDLQTRLEAIDLMTKIPAPKEALLDVGTLYRVGRRGAEIEHGVLLDDGVLERNPVAMAKLSFPPEEKRLIGAPIEHELDVIKNEDGTTTYRRTVHFLKKDADGVVHDQTEYLLDQKPGQIVVPDLPYSGVPRSQTRPQHSGSNVVMRVSWGAEFAEI
;
A
#
# COMPACT_ATOMS: atom_id res chain seq x y z
N MET A 1 6.53 11.29 9.48
CA MET A 1 6.29 11.33 8.01
C MET A 1 4.88 10.91 7.63
N GLY A 2 4.33 9.80 8.15
CA GLY A 2 2.99 9.32 7.79
C GLY A 2 1.85 10.34 7.92
N PHE A 3 1.87 11.22 8.92
CA PHE A 3 0.86 12.28 9.05
C PHE A 3 0.91 13.28 7.88
N VAL A 4 2.12 13.71 7.49
CA VAL A 4 2.32 14.68 6.40
C VAL A 4 1.91 14.07 5.06
N SER A 5 2.26 12.81 4.79
CA SER A 5 1.86 12.11 3.57
C SER A 5 0.34 11.92 3.42
N ILE A 6 -0.41 11.93 4.53
CA ILE A 6 -1.86 11.73 4.52
C ILE A 6 -2.62 13.04 4.50
N LYS A 7 -2.21 14.06 5.28
CA LYS A 7 -3.02 15.26 5.51
C LYS A 7 -2.57 16.51 4.76
N CYS A 8 -1.33 16.56 4.28
CA CYS A 8 -0.80 17.74 3.58
C CYS A 8 -1.54 17.99 2.26
N ARG A 9 -1.86 19.26 1.98
CA ARG A 9 -2.51 19.73 0.75
C ARG A 9 -1.51 20.19 -0.31
N ASP A 10 -0.28 20.50 0.08
CA ASP A 10 0.76 20.85 -0.87
C ASP A 10 1.33 19.56 -1.46
N LEU A 11 1.14 19.36 -2.77
CA LEU A 11 1.51 18.12 -3.44
C LEU A 11 3.00 17.86 -3.32
N GLN A 12 3.84 18.88 -3.51
CA GLN A 12 5.28 18.74 -3.44
C GLN A 12 5.73 18.25 -2.05
N THR A 13 5.34 18.96 -0.99
CA THR A 13 5.67 18.60 0.40
C THR A 13 5.14 17.21 0.76
N ARG A 14 3.94 16.88 0.29
CA ARG A 14 3.33 15.57 0.52
C ARG A 14 4.14 14.45 -0.12
N LEU A 15 4.56 14.62 -1.37
CA LEU A 15 5.38 13.64 -2.09
C LEU A 15 6.79 13.52 -1.50
N GLU A 16 7.39 14.63 -1.06
CA GLU A 16 8.66 14.60 -0.33
C GLU A 16 8.53 13.82 1.00
N ALA A 17 7.44 13.99 1.74
CA ALA A 17 7.19 13.20 2.94
C ALA A 17 7.02 11.70 2.63
N ILE A 18 6.35 11.36 1.52
CA ILE A 18 6.21 9.97 1.04
C ILE A 18 7.57 9.36 0.68
N ASP A 19 8.40 10.11 -0.06
CA ASP A 19 9.77 9.70 -0.40
C ASP A 19 10.60 9.42 0.85
N LEU A 20 10.54 10.31 1.84
CA LEU A 20 11.28 10.18 3.08
C LEU A 20 10.82 8.99 3.93
N MET A 21 9.56 8.56 3.83
CA MET A 21 9.11 7.30 4.47
C MET A 21 9.89 6.10 3.95
N THR A 22 10.37 6.11 2.70
CA THR A 22 11.17 4.99 2.15
C THR A 22 12.65 5.05 2.57
N LYS A 23 13.12 6.21 3.04
CA LYS A 23 14.56 6.50 3.25
C LYS A 23 14.98 6.56 4.72
N ILE A 24 14.07 6.93 5.62
CA ILE A 24 14.39 7.22 7.02
C ILE A 24 14.16 6.04 7.98
N PRO A 25 13.18 5.13 7.84
CA PRO A 25 12.81 4.27 8.95
C PRO A 25 13.85 3.19 9.25
N ALA A 26 14.23 3.07 10.52
CA ALA A 26 14.72 1.82 11.07
C ALA A 26 13.54 0.80 11.08
N PRO A 27 13.74 -0.46 10.64
CA PRO A 27 12.66 -1.43 10.42
C PRO A 27 11.71 -1.74 11.59
N LYS A 28 11.99 -1.24 12.81
CA LYS A 28 11.27 -1.59 14.05
C LYS A 28 10.35 -0.50 14.61
N GLU A 29 10.34 0.71 14.04
CA GLU A 29 9.65 1.88 14.62
C GLU A 29 8.34 2.25 13.90
N ALA A 30 8.02 1.59 12.79
CA ALA A 30 6.81 1.92 12.04
C ALA A 30 5.62 1.11 12.58
N LEU A 31 4.68 1.80 13.24
CA LEU A 31 3.41 1.25 13.75
C LEU A 31 2.60 0.50 12.65
N LEU A 32 2.85 0.85 11.38
CA LEU A 32 2.38 0.15 10.20
C LEU A 32 3.59 -0.10 9.28
N ASP A 33 3.57 -1.20 8.54
CA ASP A 33 4.59 -1.51 7.55
C ASP A 33 4.85 -0.31 6.62
N VAL A 34 6.12 0.08 6.47
CA VAL A 34 6.56 1.25 5.70
C VAL A 34 6.08 1.17 4.25
N GLY A 35 6.10 -0.03 3.67
CA GLY A 35 5.60 -0.27 2.31
C GLY A 35 4.11 0.03 2.21
N THR A 36 3.32 -0.42 3.18
CA THR A 36 1.88 -0.15 3.26
C THR A 36 1.61 1.36 3.37
N LEU A 37 2.28 2.06 4.28
CA LEU A 37 2.10 3.52 4.45
C LEU A 37 2.50 4.32 3.21
N TYR A 38 3.60 3.94 2.55
CA TYR A 38 4.03 4.55 1.30
C TYR A 38 2.95 4.41 0.22
N ARG A 39 2.41 3.21 0.02
CA ARG A 39 1.39 2.95 -1.01
C ARG A 39 0.07 3.64 -0.73
N VAL A 40 -0.39 3.59 0.51
CA VAL A 40 -1.61 4.29 0.94
C VAL A 40 -1.44 5.80 0.80
N GLY A 41 -0.28 6.33 1.19
CA GLY A 41 0.05 7.75 1.03
C GLY A 41 0.07 8.19 -0.43
N ARG A 42 0.74 7.42 -1.30
CA ARG A 42 0.79 7.68 -2.76
C ARG A 42 -0.61 7.64 -3.37
N ARG A 43 -1.37 6.57 -3.14
CA ARG A 43 -2.72 6.43 -3.69
C ARG A 43 -3.67 7.51 -3.17
N GLY A 44 -3.56 7.87 -1.89
CA GLY A 44 -4.31 8.98 -1.33
C GLY A 44 -3.99 10.32 -2.02
N ALA A 45 -2.72 10.56 -2.35
CA ALA A 45 -2.32 11.75 -3.11
C ALA A 45 -2.88 11.74 -4.55
N GLU A 46 -2.82 10.60 -5.23
CA GLU A 46 -3.42 10.42 -6.57
C GLU A 46 -4.92 10.77 -6.58
N ILE A 47 -5.66 10.26 -5.59
CA ILE A 47 -7.11 10.49 -5.46
C ILE A 47 -7.43 11.96 -5.19
N GLU A 48 -6.80 12.57 -4.16
CA GLU A 48 -7.13 13.95 -3.79
C GLU A 48 -6.73 14.96 -4.88
N HIS A 49 -5.56 14.76 -5.50
CA HIS A 49 -4.98 15.71 -6.45
C HIS A 49 -5.35 15.43 -7.91
N GLY A 50 -5.95 14.27 -8.20
CA GLY A 50 -6.31 13.87 -9.57
C GLY A 50 -5.09 13.63 -10.46
N VAL A 51 -4.04 13.04 -9.88
CA VAL A 51 -2.78 12.73 -10.57
C VAL A 51 -2.55 11.23 -10.62
N LEU A 52 -1.68 10.77 -11.53
CA LEU A 52 -1.14 9.42 -11.52
C LEU A 52 0.35 9.51 -11.19
N LEU A 53 0.78 8.75 -10.19
CA LEU A 53 2.17 8.75 -9.74
C LEU A 53 2.75 7.36 -10.02
N ASP A 54 3.87 7.33 -10.73
CA ASP A 54 4.60 6.08 -10.96
C ASP A 54 5.21 5.58 -9.65
N ASP A 55 5.29 4.25 -9.50
CA ASP A 55 5.93 3.66 -8.34
C ASP A 55 7.44 3.93 -8.36
N GLY A 56 7.95 4.64 -7.36
CA GLY A 56 9.37 4.92 -7.22
C GLY A 56 9.90 6.07 -8.09
N VAL A 57 9.09 6.65 -8.97
CA VAL A 57 9.46 7.82 -9.79
C VAL A 57 8.58 9.00 -9.40
N LEU A 58 9.13 9.89 -8.58
CA LEU A 58 8.51 11.16 -8.28
C LEU A 58 8.91 12.17 -9.37
N GLU A 59 8.01 12.48 -10.29
CA GLU A 59 8.18 13.64 -11.17
C GLU A 59 8.11 14.92 -10.30
N ARG A 60 9.19 15.71 -10.26
CA ARG A 60 9.35 16.86 -9.35
C ARG A 60 9.26 18.20 -10.06
N ASN A 61 8.37 18.36 -11.03
CA ASN A 61 8.18 19.66 -11.68
C ASN A 61 7.41 20.61 -10.73
N PRO A 62 8.06 21.62 -10.12
CA PRO A 62 7.42 22.42 -9.06
C PRO A 62 6.27 23.27 -9.61
N VAL A 63 6.37 23.73 -10.86
CA VAL A 63 5.33 24.55 -11.50
C VAL A 63 4.09 23.72 -11.80
N ALA A 64 4.26 22.47 -12.24
CA ALA A 64 3.13 21.56 -12.44
C ALA A 64 2.49 21.18 -11.10
N MET A 65 3.31 20.87 -10.09
CA MET A 65 2.84 20.51 -8.75
C MET A 65 2.05 21.63 -8.07
N ALA A 66 2.51 22.87 -8.18
CA ALA A 66 1.81 24.01 -7.58
C ALA A 66 0.38 24.19 -8.14
N LYS A 67 0.14 23.82 -9.40
CA LYS A 67 -1.19 23.86 -10.03
C LYS A 67 -2.14 22.77 -9.51
N LEU A 68 -1.59 21.70 -8.95
CA LEU A 68 -2.30 20.52 -8.45
C LEU A 68 -2.38 20.51 -6.92
N SER A 69 -1.59 21.36 -6.25
CA SER A 69 -1.67 21.59 -4.81
C SER A 69 -3.03 22.19 -4.42
N PHE A 70 -3.40 21.98 -3.16
CA PHE A 70 -4.62 22.51 -2.55
C PHE A 70 -5.91 22.02 -3.21
N PRO A 71 -6.12 20.69 -3.28
CA PRO A 71 -7.39 20.16 -3.77
C PRO A 71 -8.56 20.69 -2.91
N PRO A 72 -9.73 20.91 -3.54
CA PRO A 72 -10.91 21.41 -2.86
C PRO A 72 -11.42 20.38 -1.85
N GLU A 73 -12.24 20.83 -0.89
CA GLU A 73 -12.61 20.02 0.28
C GLU A 73 -13.36 18.73 -0.11
N GLU A 74 -14.15 18.76 -1.18
CA GLU A 74 -14.95 17.64 -1.66
C GLU A 74 -14.09 16.52 -2.24
N LYS A 75 -12.84 16.81 -2.61
CA LYS A 75 -11.85 15.81 -3.03
C LYS A 75 -11.06 15.25 -1.85
N ARG A 76 -11.20 15.81 -0.64
CA ARG A 76 -10.40 15.43 0.52
C ARG A 76 -10.85 14.11 1.10
N LEU A 77 -9.87 13.28 1.41
CA LEU A 77 -10.06 12.05 2.13
C LEU A 77 -10.20 12.36 3.62
N ILE A 78 -11.30 11.90 4.21
CA ILE A 78 -11.51 12.01 5.65
C ILE A 78 -10.67 10.96 6.40
N GLY A 79 -10.50 9.78 5.80
CA GLY A 79 -9.72 8.67 6.35
C GLY A 79 -9.40 7.61 5.31
N ALA A 80 -8.45 6.74 5.65
CA ALA A 80 -8.06 5.59 4.84
C ALA A 80 -7.83 4.35 5.74
N PRO A 81 -8.88 3.80 6.38
CA PRO A 81 -8.72 2.55 7.13
C PRO A 81 -8.18 1.44 6.25
N ILE A 82 -7.22 0.69 6.79
CA ILE A 82 -6.54 -0.43 6.13
C ILE A 82 -7.03 -1.70 6.81
N GLU A 83 -7.49 -2.69 6.04
CA GLU A 83 -7.84 -3.99 6.60
C GLU A 83 -6.60 -4.63 7.25
N HIS A 84 -6.79 -5.21 8.44
CA HIS A 84 -5.72 -5.89 9.16
C HIS A 84 -5.24 -7.14 8.41
N GLU A 85 -6.14 -7.76 7.66
CA GLU A 85 -5.89 -8.95 6.86
C GLU A 85 -4.99 -8.63 5.66
N LEU A 86 -4.03 -9.52 5.41
CA LEU A 86 -3.21 -9.50 4.21
C LEU A 86 -3.62 -10.67 3.33
N ASP A 87 -3.96 -10.37 2.09
CA ASP A 87 -4.20 -11.42 1.09
C ASP A 87 -2.85 -11.84 0.50
N VAL A 88 -2.55 -13.13 0.62
CA VAL A 88 -1.40 -13.80 0.03
C VAL A 88 -1.90 -14.55 -1.20
N ILE A 89 -1.54 -14.06 -2.37
CA ILE A 89 -1.97 -14.59 -3.66
C ILE A 89 -0.83 -15.42 -4.23
N LYS A 90 -1.05 -16.72 -4.40
CA LYS A 90 -0.12 -17.59 -5.12
C LYS A 90 -0.51 -17.60 -6.59
N ASN A 91 0.38 -17.08 -7.42
CA ASN A 91 0.18 -17.00 -8.86
C ASN A 91 0.54 -18.35 -9.52
N GLU A 92 0.04 -18.57 -10.74
CA GLU A 92 0.29 -19.80 -11.51
C GLU A 92 1.76 -20.01 -11.86
N ASP A 93 2.52 -18.92 -11.98
CA ASP A 93 3.97 -18.93 -12.23
C ASP A 93 4.80 -19.29 -10.98
N GLY A 94 4.16 -19.59 -9.84
CA GLY A 94 4.80 -19.91 -8.58
C GLY A 94 5.21 -18.68 -7.75
N THR A 95 5.04 -17.46 -8.28
CA THR A 95 5.30 -16.23 -7.53
C THR A 95 4.22 -15.98 -6.47
N THR A 96 4.56 -15.19 -5.45
CA THR A 96 3.64 -14.79 -4.39
C THR A 96 3.47 -13.28 -4.39
N THR A 97 2.24 -12.82 -4.58
CA THR A 97 1.87 -11.41 -4.50
C THR A 97 1.12 -11.16 -3.20
N TYR A 98 1.46 -10.08 -2.52
CA TYR A 98 0.76 -9.64 -1.31
C TYR A 98 -0.20 -8.51 -1.67
N ARG A 99 -1.40 -8.49 -1.09
CA ARG A 99 -2.43 -7.48 -1.36
C ARG A 99 -3.04 -6.98 -0.06
N ARG A 100 -3.14 -5.66 0.06
CA ARG A 100 -3.82 -4.94 1.14
C ARG A 100 -5.12 -4.35 0.64
N THR A 101 -6.19 -4.50 1.41
CA THR A 101 -7.44 -3.78 1.18
C THR A 101 -7.42 -2.46 1.94
N VAL A 102 -7.78 -1.37 1.27
CA VAL A 102 -7.83 -0.02 1.86
C VAL A 102 -9.13 0.64 1.47
N HIS A 103 -9.76 1.31 2.42
CA HIS A 103 -11.03 2.01 2.25
C HIS A 103 -10.77 3.51 2.25
N PHE A 104 -10.79 4.15 1.08
CA PHE A 104 -10.64 5.59 0.98
C PHE A 104 -11.98 6.27 1.19
N LEU A 105 -12.12 6.95 2.33
CA LEU A 105 -13.35 7.61 2.73
C LEU A 105 -13.32 9.08 2.27
N LYS A 106 -14.38 9.53 1.59
CA LYS A 106 -14.56 10.93 1.17
C LYS A 106 -15.96 11.42 1.52
N LYS A 107 -16.13 12.73 1.70
CA LYS A 107 -17.45 13.36 1.83
C LYS A 107 -17.84 14.03 0.54
N ASP A 108 -19.09 13.87 0.12
CA ASP A 108 -19.65 14.70 -0.95
C ASP A 108 -20.14 16.06 -0.42
N ALA A 109 -20.73 16.85 -1.32
CA ALA A 109 -21.26 18.18 -1.00
C ALA A 109 -22.41 18.17 0.02
N ASP A 110 -23.16 17.06 0.10
CA ASP A 110 -24.26 16.88 1.04
C ASP A 110 -23.78 16.31 2.40
N GLY A 111 -22.46 16.07 2.53
CA GLY A 111 -21.82 15.53 3.72
C GLY A 111 -21.93 14.01 3.86
N VAL A 112 -22.45 13.32 2.85
CA VAL A 112 -22.55 11.85 2.83
C VAL A 112 -21.16 11.26 2.62
N VAL A 113 -20.83 10.25 3.42
CA VAL A 113 -19.55 9.55 3.34
C VAL A 113 -19.63 8.44 2.30
N HIS A 114 -18.72 8.48 1.34
CA HIS A 114 -18.52 7.45 0.33
C HIS A 114 -17.26 6.65 0.63
N ASP A 115 -17.36 5.33 0.50
CA ASP A 115 -16.23 4.40 0.60
C ASP A 115 -15.76 3.98 -0.80
N GLN A 116 -14.49 4.24 -1.09
CA GLN A 116 -13.79 3.71 -2.25
C GLN A 116 -12.79 2.63 -1.81
N THR A 117 -13.16 1.37 -2.01
CA THR A 117 -12.30 0.22 -1.73
C THR A 117 -11.24 0.05 -2.82
N GLU A 118 -9.98 -0.03 -2.42
CA GLU A 118 -8.81 -0.21 -3.29
C GLU A 118 -7.99 -1.42 -2.84
N TYR A 119 -7.38 -2.09 -3.81
CA TYR A 119 -6.53 -3.26 -3.60
C TYR A 119 -5.08 -2.92 -3.94
N LEU A 120 -4.28 -2.63 -2.91
CA LEU A 120 -2.89 -2.21 -3.10
C LEU A 120 -1.98 -3.44 -3.07
N LEU A 121 -1.24 -3.65 -4.16
CA LEU A 121 -0.24 -4.71 -4.24
C LEU A 121 1.01 -4.31 -3.45
N ASP A 122 1.42 -5.17 -2.54
CA ASP A 122 2.65 -5.05 -1.80
C ASP A 122 3.75 -5.86 -2.51
N GLN A 123 4.66 -5.15 -3.16
CA GLN A 123 5.99 -5.69 -3.44
C GLN A 123 6.83 -5.47 -2.19
N LYS A 124 7.03 -6.51 -1.38
CA LYS A 124 7.79 -6.40 -0.13
C LYS A 124 9.09 -5.62 -0.37
N PRO A 125 9.31 -4.44 0.25
CA PRO A 125 10.52 -3.66 0.01
C PRO A 125 11.75 -4.50 0.37
N GLY A 126 12.66 -4.70 -0.60
CA GLY A 126 13.88 -5.50 -0.42
C GLY A 126 13.83 -6.92 -0.98
N GLN A 127 12.72 -7.38 -1.57
CA GLN A 127 12.71 -8.63 -2.32
C GLN A 127 13.28 -8.39 -3.72
N ILE A 128 14.61 -8.48 -3.85
CA ILE A 128 15.24 -8.73 -5.14
C ILE A 128 14.66 -10.05 -5.64
N VAL A 129 13.90 -10.02 -6.72
CA VAL A 129 13.55 -11.23 -7.46
C VAL A 129 14.85 -11.73 -8.06
N VAL A 130 15.54 -12.61 -7.34
CA VAL A 130 16.68 -13.33 -7.88
C VAL A 130 16.08 -14.42 -8.80
N PRO A 131 16.39 -14.44 -10.11
CA PRO A 131 15.96 -15.53 -10.98
C PRO A 131 16.47 -16.85 -10.41
N ASP A 132 15.59 -17.85 -10.34
CA ASP A 132 15.82 -19.15 -9.69
C ASP A 132 17.24 -19.70 -9.89
N LEU A 133 18.05 -19.66 -8.83
CA LEU A 133 19.19 -20.56 -8.71
C LEU A 133 18.65 -21.92 -8.25
N PRO A 134 19.07 -23.03 -8.88
CA PRO A 134 18.55 -24.35 -8.56
C PRO A 134 18.90 -24.73 -7.12
N TYR A 135 17.88 -24.74 -6.26
CA TYR A 135 18.03 -25.10 -4.86
C TYR A 135 18.25 -26.62 -4.74
N SER A 136 19.49 -27.04 -4.49
CA SER A 136 19.81 -28.42 -4.13
C SER A 136 19.47 -28.66 -2.66
N GLY A 137 18.29 -29.22 -2.38
CA GLY A 137 17.87 -29.56 -1.01
C GLY A 137 16.79 -30.64 -0.97
N VAL A 138 17.11 -31.74 -0.29
CA VAL A 138 16.45 -33.07 -0.18
C VAL A 138 14.94 -33.01 0.18
N PRO A 139 14.08 -33.92 -0.36
CA PRO A 139 12.62 -33.81 -0.23
C PRO A 139 12.11 -34.27 1.14
N ARG A 140 11.18 -33.50 1.73
CA ARG A 140 10.23 -34.01 2.72
C ARG A 140 8.87 -34.20 2.07
N SER A 141 8.39 -35.44 2.18
CA SER A 141 7.07 -35.90 1.73
C SER A 141 5.94 -35.13 2.41
N GLN A 142 4.97 -34.64 1.64
CA GLN A 142 3.54 -34.77 1.98
C GLN A 142 2.62 -34.41 0.80
N THR A 143 1.87 -35.43 0.39
CA THR A 143 0.46 -35.45 -0.07
C THR A 143 -0.09 -34.30 -0.91
N ARG A 144 -0.40 -34.67 -2.16
CA ARG A 144 -1.11 -33.93 -3.21
C ARG A 144 -2.60 -33.72 -2.87
N PRO A 145 -3.18 -32.57 -3.24
CA PRO A 145 -4.51 -32.57 -3.86
C PRO A 145 -4.46 -32.06 -5.30
N GLN A 146 -5.43 -32.53 -6.08
CA GLN A 146 -5.60 -32.36 -7.52
C GLN A 146 -5.91 -30.90 -7.92
N HIS A 147 -5.42 -30.52 -9.11
CA HIS A 147 -5.72 -29.27 -9.78
C HIS A 147 -7.19 -29.17 -10.20
N SER A 148 -7.81 -28.03 -9.88
CA SER A 148 -8.87 -27.39 -10.66
C SER A 148 -8.58 -25.90 -10.61
N GLY A 149 -8.43 -25.27 -11.78
CA GLY A 149 -7.88 -23.92 -11.95
C GLY A 149 -8.64 -22.86 -11.18
N SER A 150 -7.94 -22.21 -10.24
CA SER A 150 -8.31 -20.97 -9.57
C SER A 150 -7.07 -20.49 -8.81
N ASN A 151 -6.67 -19.21 -8.97
CA ASN A 151 -5.66 -18.62 -8.10
C ASN A 151 -6.07 -18.80 -6.64
N VAL A 152 -5.13 -19.27 -5.80
CA VAL A 152 -5.42 -19.49 -4.38
C VAL A 152 -5.13 -18.19 -3.64
N VAL A 153 -6.19 -17.55 -3.15
CA VAL A 153 -6.10 -16.40 -2.25
C VAL A 153 -6.17 -16.92 -0.82
N MET A 154 -5.08 -16.77 -0.07
CA MET A 154 -5.06 -17.05 1.36
C MET A 154 -5.12 -15.74 2.13
N ARG A 155 -6.04 -15.64 3.07
CA ARG A 155 -6.20 -14.45 3.89
C ARG A 155 -5.56 -14.67 5.25
N VAL A 156 -4.64 -13.78 5.61
CA VAL A 156 -3.83 -13.91 6.83
C VAL A 156 -4.14 -12.72 7.74
N SER A 157 -4.72 -12.99 8.90
CA SER A 157 -4.89 -12.01 9.97
C SER A 157 -3.67 -12.03 10.88
N TRP A 158 -3.14 -10.85 11.21
CA TRP A 158 -2.16 -10.72 12.29
C TRP A 158 -2.93 -10.67 13.61
N GLY A 159 -2.82 -11.73 14.41
CA GLY A 159 -3.31 -11.73 15.79
C GLY A 159 -2.40 -10.87 16.64
N ALA A 160 -2.83 -9.65 16.96
CA ALA A 160 -2.25 -8.88 18.04
C ALA A 160 -3.07 -9.14 19.31
N GLU A 161 -2.66 -10.13 20.11
CA GLU A 161 -3.00 -10.13 21.54
C GLU A 161 -2.23 -8.95 22.17
N PHE A 162 -2.88 -7.80 22.28
CA PHE A 162 -2.43 -6.75 23.18
C PHE A 162 -2.95 -7.09 24.58
N ALA A 163 -2.03 -7.54 25.44
CA ALA A 163 -2.25 -7.46 26.88
C ALA A 163 -2.34 -5.97 27.26
N GLU A 164 -3.42 -5.61 27.97
CA GLU A 164 -3.59 -4.32 28.62
C GLU A 164 -2.38 -4.01 29.52
N ILE A 165 -1.80 -2.82 29.36
CA ILE A 165 -1.04 -2.11 30.40
C ILE A 165 -1.37 -0.62 30.31
#